data_AF-A0A9D6IZZ5-F1
#
_entry.id   AF-A0A9D6IZZ5-F1
#
_cell.length_a   1.000
_cell.length_b   1.000
_cell.length_c   1.000
_cell.angle_alpha   90.00
_cell.angle_beta   90.00
_cell.angle_gamma   90.00
#
_symmetry.space_group_name_H-M   'P 1'
#
loop_
_entity.id
_entity.type
_entity.pdbx_description
1 polymer ?
#
loop_
_entity_poly.entity_id
_entity_poly.type
_entity_poly.pdbx_seq_one_letter_code
_entity_poly.pdbx_strand_id
1 'polypeptide(L)'
;MLDSAITFLQAIRIHKAGWPFILLFAAAAVAAGFVSEPLGYVGAVLTAWCAYFFRDPDRVTPTRDGLIMSAADGVVQLIDQASPPEELGMGNGARWRVAVFMNVFDVHVNRIPADGTV
;
A
#
# COMPACT_ATOMS: atom_id res chain seq x y z
N MET A 1 15.47 -0.70 22.01
CA MET A 1 16.44 -0.22 20.99
C MET A 1 16.52 -1.17 19.80
N LEU A 2 16.64 -2.50 20.02
CA LEU A 2 16.55 -3.51 18.96
C LEU A 2 15.16 -3.56 18.28
N ASP A 3 14.06 -3.49 19.05
CA ASP A 3 12.70 -3.51 18.48
C ASP A 3 12.39 -2.30 17.61
N SER A 4 12.93 -1.13 17.95
CA SER A 4 12.78 0.10 17.17
C SER A 4 13.55 0.03 15.85
N ALA A 5 14.74 -0.58 15.86
CA ALA A 5 15.53 -0.81 14.66
C ALA A 5 14.90 -1.89 13.76
N ILE A 6 14.32 -2.95 14.34
CA ILE A 6 13.60 -4.00 13.60
C ILE A 6 12.31 -3.43 12.99
N THR A 7 11.54 -2.63 13.74
CA THR A 7 10.35 -1.93 13.22
C THR A 7 10.72 -0.95 12.09
N PHE A 8 11.83 -0.22 12.23
CA PHE A 8 12.35 0.67 11.19
C PHE A 8 12.83 -0.11 9.96
N LEU A 9 13.51 -1.24 10.13
CA LEU A 9 13.95 -2.10 9.03
C LEU A 9 12.77 -2.81 8.34
N GLN A 10 11.72 -3.17 9.08
CA GLN A 10 10.47 -3.70 8.50
C GLN A 10 9.73 -2.64 7.69
N ALA A 11 9.83 -1.36 8.05
CA ALA A 11 9.30 -0.26 7.24
C ALA A 11 9.99 -0.09 5.88
N ILE A 12 11.15 -0.73 5.66
CA ILE A 12 11.96 -0.59 4.43
C ILE A 12 11.63 -1.65 3.38
N ARG A 13 10.81 -2.67 3.70
CA ARG A 13 10.40 -3.62 2.67
C ARG A 13 9.61 -2.87 1.59
N ILE A 14 10.12 -2.88 0.36
CA ILE A 14 9.47 -2.26 -0.79
C ILE A 14 8.72 -3.33 -1.57
N HIS A 15 7.47 -3.05 -1.93
CA HIS A 15 6.69 -3.91 -2.80
C HIS A 15 7.38 -4.05 -4.17
N LYS A 16 7.47 -5.26 -4.72
CA LYS A 16 8.22 -5.53 -5.96
C LYS A 16 7.79 -4.64 -7.13
N ALA A 17 6.50 -4.33 -7.23
CA ALA A 17 5.95 -3.45 -8.27
C ALA A 17 6.38 -1.98 -8.14
N GLY A 18 6.91 -1.55 -6.98
CA GLY A 18 7.36 -0.19 -6.76
C GLY A 18 8.75 0.12 -7.36
N TRP A 19 9.60 -0.90 -7.51
CA TRP A 19 10.99 -0.71 -7.97
C TRP A 19 11.11 0.01 -9.33
N PRO A 20 10.34 -0.33 -10.37
CA PRO A 20 10.40 0.39 -11.64
C PRO A 20 10.14 1.90 -11.50
N PHE A 21 9.17 2.28 -10.64
CA PHE A 21 8.82 3.68 -10.41
C PHE A 21 9.88 4.42 -9.59
N ILE A 22 10.39 3.78 -8.54
CA ILE A 22 11.45 4.35 -7.70
C ILE A 22 12.72 4.60 -8.52
N LEU A 23 13.12 3.64 -9.37
CA LEU A 23 14.28 3.78 -10.25
C LEU A 23 14.08 4.88 -11.30
N LEU A 24 12.87 5.01 -11.85
CA LEU A 24 12.54 6.09 -12.77
C LEU A 24 12.66 7.46 -12.09
N PHE A 25 12.12 7.61 -10.89
CA PHE A 25 12.21 8.85 -10.11
C PHE A 25 13.67 9.17 -9.75
N ALA A 26 14.43 8.17 -9.33
CA ALA A 26 15.86 8.34 -9.01
C ALA A 26 16.66 8.79 -10.24
N ALA A 27 16.44 8.17 -11.41
CA ALA A 27 17.09 8.55 -12.65
C ALA A 27 16.72 9.98 -13.07
N ALA A 28 15.43 10.33 -12.96
CA ALA A 28 14.95 11.67 -13.24
C ALA A 28 15.54 12.72 -12.28
N ALA A 29 15.68 12.39 -10.99
CA ALA A 29 16.29 13.26 -10.00
C ALA A 29 17.77 13.56 -10.33
N VAL A 30 18.53 12.53 -10.71
CA VAL A 30 19.93 12.68 -11.15
C VAL A 30 20.02 13.53 -12.42
N ALA A 31 19.18 13.25 -13.42
CA ALA A 31 19.12 14.04 -14.65
C ALA A 31 18.78 15.52 -14.36
N ALA A 32 17.83 15.77 -13.48
CA ALA A 32 17.43 17.13 -13.09
C ALA A 32 18.53 17.85 -12.30
N GLY A 33 19.31 17.12 -11.50
CA GLY A 33 20.49 17.65 -10.81
C GLY A 33 21.58 18.18 -11.76
N PHE A 34 21.73 17.59 -12.94
CA PHE A 34 22.63 18.12 -13.99
C PHE A 34 22.11 19.42 -14.62
N VAL A 35 20.80 19.68 -14.56
CA VAL A 35 20.21 20.94 -15.04
C VAL A 35 20.34 22.03 -13.98
N SER A 36 20.02 21.72 -12.72
CA SER A 36 20.28 22.59 -11.58
C SER A 36 20.26 21.81 -10.26
N GLU A 37 21.10 22.22 -9.33
CA GLU A 37 21.21 21.60 -8.01
C GLU A 37 19.86 21.55 -7.23
N PRO A 38 19.05 22.64 -7.19
CA PRO A 38 17.76 22.61 -6.49
C PRO A 38 16.77 21.58 -7.05
N LEU A 39 16.75 21.40 -8.37
CA LEU A 39 15.89 20.39 -9.01
C LEU A 39 16.30 18.97 -8.62
N GLY A 40 17.61 18.71 -8.48
CA GLY A 40 18.12 17.45 -7.98
C GLY A 40 17.60 17.13 -6.58
N TYR A 41 17.63 18.10 -5.66
CA TYR A 41 17.09 17.92 -4.30
C TYR A 41 15.58 17.66 -4.29
N VAL A 42 14.80 18.41 -5.10
CA VAL A 42 13.36 18.16 -5.23
C VAL A 42 13.10 16.75 -5.76
N GLY A 43 13.84 16.33 -6.79
CA GLY A 43 13.76 14.97 -7.34
C GLY A 43 14.12 13.89 -6.30
N ALA A 44 15.13 14.14 -5.46
CA ALA A 44 15.51 13.22 -4.39
C ALA A 44 14.39 13.06 -3.34
N VAL A 45 13.75 14.17 -2.93
CA VAL A 45 12.59 14.14 -2.02
C VAL A 45 11.43 13.35 -2.65
N LEU A 46 11.13 13.59 -3.93
CA LEU A 46 10.09 12.84 -4.64
C LEU A 46 10.43 11.35 -4.79
N THR A 47 11.70 11.01 -4.99
CA THR A 47 12.16 9.61 -5.02
C THR A 47 11.96 8.94 -3.67
N ALA A 48 12.33 9.62 -2.58
CA ALA A 48 12.11 9.13 -1.22
C ALA A 48 10.61 8.96 -0.92
N TRP A 49 9.77 9.90 -1.35
CA TRP A 49 8.32 9.78 -1.25
C TRP A 49 7.78 8.61 -2.06
N CYS A 50 8.26 8.40 -3.28
CA CYS A 50 7.88 7.25 -4.11
C CYS A 50 8.21 5.93 -3.40
N ALA A 51 9.41 5.82 -2.82
CA ALA A 51 9.80 4.68 -2.02
C ALA A 51 8.88 4.49 -0.79
N TYR A 52 8.55 5.58 -0.09
CA TYR A 52 7.61 5.54 1.03
C TYR A 52 6.19 5.11 0.62
N PHE A 53 5.71 5.50 -0.56
CA PHE A 53 4.39 5.11 -1.08
C PHE A 53 4.31 3.60 -1.36
N PHE A 54 5.38 3.01 -1.90
CA PHE A 54 5.46 1.57 -2.22
C PHE A 54 5.97 0.69 -1.07
N ARG A 55 6.06 1.22 0.14
CA ARG A 55 6.46 0.43 1.32
C ARG A 55 5.42 -0.66 1.61
N ASP A 56 5.90 -1.78 2.12
CA ASP A 56 5.14 -2.98 2.44
C ASP A 56 5.61 -3.57 3.78
N PRO A 57 5.36 -2.88 4.91
CA PRO A 57 5.77 -3.35 6.23
C PRO A 57 5.04 -4.63 6.62
N ASP A 58 5.67 -5.43 7.49
CA ASP A 58 4.99 -6.55 8.13
C ASP A 58 3.90 -6.03 9.08
N ARG A 59 2.77 -6.74 9.15
CA ARG A 59 1.65 -6.41 10.03
C ARG A 59 1.52 -7.48 11.11
N VAL A 60 1.15 -7.05 12.32
CA VAL A 60 0.72 -7.94 13.39
C VAL A 60 -0.80 -7.98 13.37
N THR A 61 -1.37 -9.14 13.03
CA THR A 61 -2.82 -9.36 13.00
C THR A 61 -3.22 -10.37 14.09
N PRO A 62 -4.40 -10.24 14.70
CA PRO A 62 -4.93 -11.28 15.60
C PRO A 62 -5.02 -12.64 14.88
N THR A 63 -4.87 -13.75 15.60
CA THR A 63 -4.80 -15.11 15.00
C THR A 63 -5.96 -16.01 15.41
N ARG A 64 -7.13 -15.43 15.73
CA ARG A 64 -8.31 -16.21 16.13
C ARG A 64 -9.13 -16.61 14.90
N ASP A 65 -9.61 -17.84 14.90
CA ASP A 65 -10.49 -18.37 13.86
C ASP A 65 -11.80 -17.56 13.71
N GLY A 66 -12.31 -17.55 12.48
CA GLY A 66 -13.55 -16.86 12.11
C GLY A 66 -13.42 -15.33 12.11
N LEU A 67 -12.20 -14.79 12.13
CA LEU A 67 -11.96 -13.37 11.95
C LEU A 67 -11.82 -13.00 10.47
N ILE A 68 -12.34 -11.83 10.12
CA ILE A 68 -12.07 -11.16 8.86
C ILE A 68 -11.24 -9.92 9.20
N MET A 69 -10.04 -9.84 8.64
CA MET A 69 -9.14 -8.71 8.81
C MET A 69 -9.43 -7.63 7.78
N SER A 70 -9.04 -6.39 8.07
CA SER A 70 -9.07 -5.35 7.04
C SER A 70 -8.12 -5.72 5.90
N ALA A 71 -8.63 -5.69 4.67
CA ALA A 71 -7.84 -5.96 3.47
C ALA A 71 -6.77 -4.88 3.21
N ALA A 72 -6.99 -3.65 3.69
CA ALA A 72 -6.18 -2.48 3.41
C ALA A 72 -6.00 -1.61 4.66
N ASP A 73 -4.94 -0.79 4.66
CA ASP A 73 -4.82 0.31 5.63
C ASP A 73 -5.65 1.50 5.12
N GLY A 74 -6.30 2.23 6.02
CA GLY A 74 -7.07 3.42 5.66
C GLY A 74 -8.28 3.62 6.55
N VAL A 75 -9.25 4.36 6.02
CA VAL A 75 -10.47 4.75 6.74
C VAL A 75 -11.68 4.04 6.13
N VAL A 76 -12.49 3.41 6.98
CA VAL A 76 -13.79 2.86 6.57
C VAL A 76 -14.71 4.03 6.20
N GLN A 77 -15.06 4.15 4.93
CA GLN A 77 -15.94 5.21 4.42
C GLN A 77 -17.41 4.79 4.41
N LEU A 78 -17.67 3.50 4.17
CA LEU A 78 -19.02 2.98 4.00
C LEU A 78 -19.11 1.53 4.45
N ILE A 79 -20.21 1.21 5.14
CA ILE A 79 -20.64 -0.16 5.41
C ILE A 79 -22.10 -0.26 4.94
N ASP A 80 -22.33 -1.02 3.88
CA ASP A 80 -23.66 -1.15 3.27
C ASP A 80 -23.89 -2.53 2.65
N GLN A 81 -25.06 -2.73 2.05
CA GLN A 81 -25.34 -3.90 1.24
C GLN A 81 -25.37 -3.51 -0.24
N ALA A 82 -24.58 -4.21 -1.05
CA ALA A 82 -24.51 -3.98 -2.49
C ALA A 82 -24.38 -5.31 -3.24
N SER A 83 -24.88 -5.35 -4.47
CA SER A 83 -24.61 -6.45 -5.38
C SER A 83 -23.13 -6.42 -5.80
N PRO A 84 -22.44 -7.58 -5.83
CA PRO A 84 -21.07 -7.65 -6.34
C PRO A 84 -20.97 -7.16 -7.79
N PRO A 85 -19.79 -6.66 -8.22
CA PRO A 85 -19.52 -6.39 -9.63
C PRO A 85 -19.73 -7.64 -10.50
N GLU A 86 -20.27 -7.46 -11.71
CA GLU A 86 -20.61 -8.55 -12.62
C GLU A 86 -19.37 -9.34 -13.06
N GLU A 87 -18.22 -8.67 -13.14
CA GLU A 87 -16.92 -9.25 -13.51
C GLU A 87 -16.46 -10.36 -12.56
N LEU A 88 -17.01 -10.39 -11.34
CA LEU A 88 -16.70 -11.42 -10.34
C LEU A 88 -17.55 -12.70 -10.49
N GLY A 89 -18.57 -12.71 -11.36
CA GLY A 89 -19.43 -13.89 -11.57
C GLY A 89 -20.18 -14.34 -10.30
N MET A 90 -20.38 -13.45 -9.34
CA MET A 90 -20.95 -13.74 -8.02
C MET A 90 -22.49 -13.61 -7.94
N GLY A 91 -23.15 -13.30 -9.07
CA GLY A 91 -24.57 -13.02 -9.15
C GLY A 91 -24.98 -11.69 -8.50
N ASN A 92 -26.27 -11.34 -8.61
CA ASN A 92 -26.78 -10.02 -8.25
C ASN A 92 -27.33 -9.90 -6.82
N GLY A 93 -27.20 -10.94 -5.98
CA GLY A 93 -27.67 -10.92 -4.60
C GLY A 93 -26.90 -9.89 -3.77
N ALA A 94 -27.62 -9.05 -3.01
CA ALA A 94 -27.00 -8.06 -2.14
C ALA A 94 -26.15 -8.73 -1.06
N ARG A 95 -24.93 -8.22 -0.84
CA ARG A 95 -23.99 -8.70 0.17
C ARG A 95 -23.45 -7.53 0.97
N TRP A 96 -23.02 -7.80 2.20
CA TRP A 96 -22.31 -6.81 2.99
C TRP A 96 -21.02 -6.38 2.28
N ARG A 97 -20.83 -5.08 2.21
CA ARG A 97 -19.67 -4.41 1.63
C ARG A 97 -19.09 -3.45 2.66
N VAL A 98 -17.78 -3.48 2.78
CA VAL A 98 -16.99 -2.54 3.59
C VAL A 98 -16.05 -1.81 2.64
N ALA A 99 -16.24 -0.50 2.47
CA ALA A 99 -15.39 0.33 1.63
C ALA A 99 -14.31 1.01 2.49
N VAL A 100 -13.05 0.70 2.19
CA VAL A 100 -11.88 1.31 2.85
C VAL A 100 -11.20 2.26 1.86
N PHE A 101 -11.03 3.51 2.25
CA PHE A 101 -10.29 4.50 1.49
C PHE A 101 -8.85 4.58 1.99
N MET A 102 -7.91 4.40 1.07
CA MET A 102 -6.47 4.51 1.30
C MET A 102 -6.03 5.89 0.83
N ASN A 103 -5.55 6.74 1.74
CA ASN A 103 -4.97 8.03 1.41
C ASN A 103 -3.49 7.87 1.00
N VAL A 104 -2.87 8.93 0.48
CA VAL A 104 -1.48 8.90 -0.04
C VAL A 104 -0.41 8.48 0.99
N PHE A 105 -0.71 8.61 2.28
CA PHE A 105 0.17 8.19 3.37
C PHE A 105 -0.06 6.73 3.78
N ASP A 106 -1.15 6.09 3.38
CA ASP A 106 -1.42 4.69 3.70
C ASP A 106 -0.54 3.73 2.87
N VAL A 107 -0.39 2.50 3.33
CA VAL A 107 0.32 1.44 2.58
C VAL A 107 -0.59 0.95 1.46
N HIS A 108 -0.24 1.20 0.20
CA HIS A 108 -1.04 0.87 -0.99
C HIS A 108 -0.90 -0.61 -1.40
N VAL A 109 -1.15 -1.51 -0.45
CA VAL A 109 -1.14 -2.97 -0.65
C VAL A 109 -2.44 -3.54 -0.11
N ASN A 110 -3.20 -4.22 -0.98
CA ASN A 110 -4.36 -5.01 -0.59
C ASN A 110 -3.91 -6.44 -0.25
N ARG A 111 -4.34 -6.93 0.91
CA ARG A 111 -4.03 -8.26 1.43
C ARG A 111 -5.30 -9.10 1.52
N ILE A 112 -5.11 -10.41 1.53
CA ILE A 112 -6.22 -11.36 1.67
C ILE A 112 -6.81 -11.20 3.10
N PRO A 113 -8.10 -10.87 3.23
CA PRO A 113 -8.70 -10.54 4.53
C PRO A 113 -9.13 -11.76 5.35
N ALA A 114 -9.23 -12.95 4.75
CA ALA A 114 -9.66 -14.19 5.39
C ALA A 114 -9.10 -15.41 4.65
N ASP A 115 -9.00 -16.55 5.33
CA ASP A 115 -8.55 -17.80 4.71
C ASP A 115 -9.49 -18.22 3.56
N GLY A 116 -8.92 -18.79 2.49
CA GLY A 116 -9.66 -19.19 1.30
C GLY A 116 -8.79 -19.85 0.24
N THR A 117 -9.42 -20.19 -0.90
CA THR A 117 -8.74 -20.74 -2.09
C THR A 117 -9.06 -19.83 -3.28
N VAL A 118 -8.05 -19.56 -4.11
CA VAL A 118 -8.15 -18.74 -5.33
C VAL A 118 -8.32 -19.63 -6.55
#